data_AF-C2G4M6-F1
#
_entry.id   AF-C2G4M6-F1
#
_cell.length_a   1.000
_cell.length_b   1.000
_cell.length_c   1.000
_cell.angle_alpha   90.00
_cell.angle_beta   90.00
_cell.angle_gamma   90.00
#
_symmetry.space_group_name_H-M   'P 1'
#
loop_
_entity.id
_entity.type
_entity.pdbx_description
1 polymer ?
#
loop_
_entity_poly.entity_id
_entity_poly.type
_entity_poly.pdbx_seq_one_letter_code
_entity_poly.pdbx_strand_id
1 'polypeptide(L)'
;MTRNSYLLLFICCQFFNYGCSQEKKNDIGQIKAGLEEYIENSENMIDLAQLEFSIKPVQANSNKAFDENDEYNFTDQQTKYLSTNDFLAAVNKDFFLTTEVGKPKSFVSISLNLLDANELLGFGDNAEEGYSVAPQFKPGILHFWDGTSADANYKEDKNAEELAYNHFLIDASKPIRSVDFDVEFRHYTSTSYRLDSSHPKVKIGEDWIEMKSNADGEVKLSYPKSLSEKLSDVQGYYKNDRAFRRSGSSSYSISSAETIAWLKKTLPVYKQAIALIDQQKIKTDQEVDSFLKSKLPQKPAEDAQIEYAKYYFAGPVNYILVYVKNDKPQNITKKVNVKLLKEIEAIGKEGYFTAVDEAEQLKGIVDVKGNWIINPVYDDIKAMGEEKFSVREGRIGKPKKLDAKNKKFIDLLP
;
A
#
# COMPACT_ATOMS: atom_id res chain seq x y z
N MET A 1 -14.42 31.72 -4.61
CA MET A 1 -14.58 33.19 -4.66
C MET A 1 -15.35 33.63 -3.41
N THR A 2 -14.66 33.84 -2.29
CA THR A 2 -15.10 34.69 -1.16
C THR A 2 -13.96 34.77 -0.13
N ARG A 3 -13.50 36.01 0.08
CA ARG A 3 -12.81 36.58 1.25
C ARG A 3 -12.32 35.59 2.33
N ASN A 4 -10.99 35.48 2.49
CA ASN A 4 -10.38 35.12 3.77
C ASN A 4 -9.24 36.10 4.10
N SER A 5 -9.63 37.21 4.72
CA SER A 5 -8.75 38.23 5.30
C SER A 5 -8.61 38.07 6.82
N TYR A 6 -8.73 36.85 7.37
CA TYR A 6 -8.88 36.63 8.81
C TYR A 6 -7.92 35.59 9.41
N LEU A 7 -6.70 35.44 8.90
CA LEU A 7 -5.72 34.55 9.54
C LEU A 7 -4.97 35.18 10.73
N LEU A 8 -5.26 36.44 11.07
CA LEU A 8 -4.83 37.06 12.35
C LEU A 8 -5.74 36.67 13.52
N LEU A 9 -6.88 36.00 13.26
CA LEU A 9 -7.78 35.51 14.32
C LEU A 9 -7.38 34.13 14.87
N PHE A 10 -6.45 33.42 14.23
CA PHE A 10 -6.11 32.05 14.63
C PHE A 10 -5.05 31.94 15.72
N ILE A 11 -4.23 32.98 15.94
CA ILE A 11 -3.29 33.02 17.08
C ILE A 11 -4.06 33.33 18.39
N CYS A 12 -5.27 33.90 18.32
CA CYS A 12 -6.16 34.01 19.49
C CYS A 12 -6.88 32.70 19.87
N CYS A 13 -6.92 31.69 18.99
CA CYS A 13 -7.75 30.50 19.22
C CYS A 13 -7.00 29.26 19.75
N GLN A 14 -5.66 29.28 19.86
CA GLN A 14 -4.90 28.14 20.40
C GLN A 14 -4.72 28.15 21.93
N PHE A 15 -5.29 29.12 22.66
CA PHE A 15 -5.26 29.16 24.13
C PHE A 15 -6.60 28.82 24.82
N PHE A 16 -7.63 28.40 24.09
CA PHE A 16 -8.92 28.01 24.68
C PHE A 16 -9.04 26.49 24.88
N ASN A 17 -8.27 25.95 25.82
CA ASN A 17 -8.63 24.74 26.55
C ASN A 17 -7.95 24.70 27.93
N TYR A 18 -8.09 25.76 28.72
CA TYR A 18 -8.04 25.67 30.18
C TYR A 18 -9.10 26.60 30.77
N GLY A 19 -9.81 26.06 31.77
CA GLY A 19 -11.15 26.47 32.19
C GLY A 19 -11.36 27.88 32.73
N CYS A 20 -12.64 28.18 32.89
CA CYS A 20 -13.29 29.38 33.41
C CYS A 20 -12.47 30.24 34.39
N SER A 21 -12.24 31.50 34.04
CA SER A 21 -12.62 32.65 34.88
C SER A 21 -12.32 33.98 34.18
N GLN A 22 -13.28 34.91 34.27
CA GLN A 22 -13.16 36.37 34.16
C GLN A 22 -12.78 36.97 32.80
N GLU A 23 -13.42 38.11 32.51
CA GLU A 23 -13.20 39.00 31.37
C GLU A 23 -11.70 39.28 31.17
N LYS A 24 -11.03 38.51 30.32
CA LYS A 24 -9.65 38.78 29.93
C LYS A 24 -9.67 39.98 28.99
N LYS A 25 -9.37 41.17 29.53
CA LYS A 25 -8.66 42.19 28.75
C LYS A 25 -7.52 41.46 28.03
N ASN A 26 -7.50 41.50 26.70
CA ASN A 26 -6.36 41.05 25.91
C ASN A 26 -5.14 41.83 26.41
N ASP A 27 -4.35 41.19 27.26
CA ASP A 27 -3.17 41.81 27.86
C ASP A 27 -2.18 42.07 26.72
N ILE A 28 -1.77 43.32 26.57
CA ILE A 28 -0.75 43.71 25.58
C ILE A 28 0.53 42.88 25.75
N GLY A 29 0.79 42.38 26.96
CA GLY A 29 1.85 41.40 27.24
C GLY A 29 1.66 40.05 26.53
N GLN A 30 0.43 39.51 26.46
CA GLN A 30 0.15 38.27 25.72
C GLN A 30 0.32 38.46 24.21
N ILE A 31 -0.08 39.62 23.69
CA ILE A 31 0.10 39.97 22.27
C ILE A 31 1.58 40.08 21.94
N LYS A 32 2.36 40.77 22.80
CA LYS A 32 3.81 40.83 22.66
C LYS A 32 4.44 39.44 22.61
N ALA A 33 4.10 38.56 23.56
CA ALA A 33 4.61 37.19 23.59
C ALA A 33 4.28 36.40 22.31
N GLY A 34 3.05 36.54 21.79
CA GLY A 34 2.66 35.92 20.53
C GLY A 34 3.43 36.46 19.30
N LEU A 35 3.79 37.75 19.31
CA LEU A 35 4.66 38.32 18.28
C LEU A 35 6.10 37.81 18.39
N GLU A 36 6.63 37.66 19.61
CA GLU A 36 7.97 37.10 19.87
C GLU A 36 8.05 35.65 19.39
N GLU A 37 7.07 34.80 19.75
CA GLU A 37 6.97 33.42 19.28
C GLU A 37 6.86 33.33 17.76
N TYR A 38 6.06 34.21 17.14
CA TYR A 38 5.95 34.25 15.68
C TYR A 38 7.26 34.61 15.00
N ILE A 39 8.02 35.56 15.56
CA ILE A 39 9.35 35.94 15.05
C ILE A 39 10.32 34.76 15.17
N GLU A 40 10.41 34.13 16.33
CA GLU A 40 11.29 32.99 16.58
C GLU A 40 11.00 31.84 15.61
N ASN A 41 9.72 31.46 15.47
CA ASN A 41 9.30 30.42 14.52
C ASN A 41 9.62 30.79 13.06
N SER A 42 9.43 32.05 12.68
CA SER A 42 9.72 32.52 11.32
C SER A 42 11.22 32.56 11.00
N GLU A 43 12.06 32.93 11.98
CA GLU A 43 13.51 32.88 11.87
C GLU A 43 13.99 31.44 11.73
N ASN A 44 13.48 30.53 12.56
CA ASN A 44 13.76 29.09 12.45
C ASN A 44 13.37 28.55 11.06
N MET A 45 12.21 28.93 10.50
CA MET A 45 11.80 28.52 9.15
C MET A 45 12.75 29.05 8.06
N ILE A 46 13.22 30.29 8.18
CA ILE A 46 14.19 30.90 7.25
C ILE A 46 15.54 30.19 7.31
N ASP A 47 15.98 29.79 8.49
CA ASP A 47 17.25 29.10 8.71
C ASP A 47 17.17 27.66 8.19
N LEU A 48 16.09 26.94 8.52
CA LEU A 48 15.86 25.57 8.03
C LEU A 48 15.76 25.52 6.49
N ALA A 49 15.18 26.54 5.85
CA ALA A 49 15.09 26.60 4.39
C ALA A 49 16.45 26.70 3.68
N GLN A 50 17.54 26.97 4.41
CA GLN A 50 18.91 27.00 3.88
C GLN A 50 19.64 25.67 4.09
N LEU A 51 19.06 24.74 4.85
CA LEU A 51 19.65 23.45 5.16
C LEU A 51 19.17 22.36 4.20
N GLU A 52 20.05 21.40 3.93
CA GLU A 52 19.73 20.19 3.19
C GLU A 52 19.76 18.99 4.13
N PHE A 53 18.64 18.29 4.23
CA PHE A 53 18.51 17.08 5.03
C PHE A 53 18.65 15.85 4.13
N SER A 54 19.51 14.91 4.50
CA SER A 54 19.75 13.71 3.72
C SER A 54 20.23 12.60 4.65
N ILE A 55 19.55 11.46 4.59
CA ILE A 55 20.01 10.21 5.17
C ILE A 55 20.41 9.33 4.00
N LYS A 56 21.69 8.96 3.94
CA LYS A 56 22.24 8.13 2.86
C LYS A 56 22.31 6.67 3.32
N PRO A 57 21.79 5.70 2.53
CA PRO A 57 21.97 4.29 2.84
C PRO A 57 23.45 3.90 2.82
N VAL A 58 23.90 3.09 3.79
CA VAL A 58 25.29 2.60 3.87
C VAL A 58 25.70 1.87 2.59
N GLN A 59 24.76 1.14 1.96
CA GLN A 59 24.99 0.39 0.72
C GLN A 59 25.07 1.26 -0.55
N ALA A 60 24.63 2.52 -0.51
CA ALA A 60 24.79 3.42 -1.65
C ALA A 60 26.28 3.77 -1.91
N ASN A 61 27.15 3.56 -0.92
CA ASN A 61 28.60 3.74 -0.99
C ASN A 61 29.33 2.39 -1.10
N SER A 62 28.92 1.54 -2.03
CA SER A 62 29.77 0.41 -2.44
C SER A 62 31.08 0.99 -2.98
N ASN A 63 32.22 0.69 -2.35
CA ASN A 63 33.55 1.04 -2.89
C ASN A 63 33.86 0.33 -4.22
N LYS A 64 32.99 -0.57 -4.70
CA LYS A 64 33.10 -1.14 -6.05
C LYS A 64 32.55 -0.15 -7.06
N ALA A 65 33.33 0.08 -8.12
CA ALA A 65 32.84 0.75 -9.31
C ALA A 65 31.60 0.04 -9.86
N PHE A 66 30.67 0.82 -10.40
CA PHE A 66 29.49 0.28 -11.08
C PHE A 66 29.91 -0.67 -12.22
N ASP A 67 29.33 -1.87 -12.22
CA ASP A 67 29.49 -2.87 -13.29
C ASP A 67 28.15 -3.07 -14.00
N GLU A 68 28.13 -2.78 -15.30
CA GLU A 68 26.92 -2.96 -16.12
C GLU A 68 26.57 -4.42 -16.36
N ASN A 69 27.47 -5.36 -16.10
CA ASN A 69 27.22 -6.81 -16.24
C ASN A 69 26.79 -7.46 -14.93
N ASP A 70 26.84 -6.73 -13.80
CA ASP A 70 26.36 -7.23 -12.52
C ASP A 70 24.83 -7.08 -12.43
N GLU A 71 24.13 -8.20 -12.61
CA GLU A 71 22.67 -8.27 -12.55
C GLU A 71 22.11 -7.85 -11.18
N TYR A 72 22.91 -7.85 -10.09
CA TYR A 72 22.46 -7.35 -8.79
C TYR A 72 22.24 -5.84 -8.74
N ASN A 73 22.78 -5.10 -9.72
CA ASN A 73 22.52 -3.66 -9.86
C ASN A 73 21.15 -3.36 -10.47
N PHE A 74 20.52 -4.36 -11.09
CA PHE A 74 19.26 -4.22 -11.79
C PHE A 74 18.12 -4.92 -11.05
N THR A 75 16.90 -4.60 -11.42
CA THR A 75 15.70 -5.21 -10.86
C THR A 75 14.66 -5.47 -11.94
N ASP A 76 14.04 -6.64 -11.86
CA ASP A 76 12.83 -6.96 -12.63
C ASP A 76 11.56 -6.55 -11.88
N GLN A 77 11.67 -6.21 -10.58
CA GLN A 77 10.57 -5.62 -9.82
C GLN A 77 10.39 -4.17 -10.26
N GLN A 78 9.56 -3.95 -11.29
CA GLN A 78 9.12 -2.62 -11.68
C GLN A 78 7.90 -2.21 -10.86
N THR A 79 8.00 -1.07 -10.17
CA THR A 79 6.91 -0.34 -9.50
C THR A 79 6.18 -1.08 -8.38
N LYS A 80 5.99 -0.40 -7.24
CA LYS A 80 5.14 -0.91 -6.14
C LYS A 80 3.67 -1.11 -6.54
N TYR A 81 3.21 -0.40 -7.56
CA TYR A 81 1.84 -0.50 -8.07
C TYR A 81 1.86 -1.16 -9.45
N LEU A 82 1.22 -2.31 -9.51
CA LEU A 82 1.23 -3.16 -10.68
C LEU A 82 0.19 -2.69 -11.68
N SER A 83 0.44 -2.84 -12.97
CA SER A 83 -0.65 -2.68 -13.94
C SER A 83 -1.74 -3.71 -13.64
N THR A 84 -2.95 -3.50 -14.18
CA THR A 84 -4.03 -4.51 -14.06
C THR A 84 -3.56 -5.90 -14.51
N ASN A 85 -2.69 -5.99 -15.53
CA ASN A 85 -2.17 -7.28 -16.00
C ASN A 85 -1.17 -7.89 -15.01
N ASP A 86 -0.31 -7.06 -14.42
CA ASP A 86 0.69 -7.51 -13.45
C ASP A 86 0.04 -7.97 -12.13
N PHE A 87 -1.03 -7.28 -11.69
CA PHE A 87 -1.86 -7.75 -10.57
C PHE A 87 -2.45 -9.14 -10.87
N LEU A 88 -3.02 -9.35 -12.06
CA LEU A 88 -3.56 -10.67 -12.42
C LEU A 88 -2.45 -11.74 -12.53
N ALA A 89 -1.25 -11.36 -12.95
CA ALA A 89 -0.11 -12.27 -12.96
C ALA A 89 0.29 -12.69 -11.53
N ALA A 90 0.30 -11.75 -10.57
CA ALA A 90 0.52 -12.05 -9.17
C ALA A 90 -0.59 -12.95 -8.59
N VAL A 91 -1.87 -12.65 -8.86
CA VAL A 91 -3.00 -13.52 -8.47
C VAL A 91 -2.81 -14.96 -8.94
N ASN A 92 -2.42 -15.16 -10.20
CA ASN A 92 -2.23 -16.50 -10.75
C ASN A 92 -0.99 -17.23 -10.21
N LYS A 93 0.00 -16.50 -9.70
CA LYS A 93 1.28 -17.04 -9.24
C LYS A 93 1.28 -17.33 -7.75
N ASP A 94 0.78 -16.37 -6.97
CA ASP A 94 0.96 -16.33 -5.52
C ASP A 94 -0.32 -16.72 -4.78
N PHE A 95 -1.49 -16.60 -5.42
CA PHE A 95 -2.76 -17.02 -4.80
C PHE A 95 -3.15 -18.42 -5.27
N PHE A 96 -3.73 -19.20 -4.36
CA PHE A 96 -4.12 -20.57 -4.63
C PHE A 96 -5.43 -20.94 -3.95
N LEU A 97 -6.08 -21.96 -4.50
CA LEU A 97 -7.29 -22.56 -3.94
C LEU A 97 -6.95 -23.48 -2.78
N THR A 98 -7.75 -23.37 -1.73
CA THR A 98 -7.92 -24.40 -0.71
C THR A 98 -9.30 -25.02 -0.89
N THR A 99 -9.38 -26.34 -0.89
CA THR A 99 -10.64 -27.06 -1.09
C THR A 99 -10.78 -28.17 -0.06
N GLU A 100 -11.97 -28.30 0.52
CA GLU A 100 -12.38 -29.49 1.26
C GLU A 100 -13.56 -30.12 0.52
N VAL A 101 -13.38 -31.33 0.02
CA VAL A 101 -14.44 -32.05 -0.66
C VAL A 101 -15.44 -32.49 0.39
N GLY A 102 -16.68 -32.03 0.28
CA GLY A 102 -17.75 -32.47 1.15
C GLY A 102 -18.90 -33.06 0.36
N LYS A 103 -19.73 -33.84 1.07
CA LYS A 103 -20.88 -34.52 0.51
C LYS A 103 -22.12 -34.20 1.33
N PRO A 104 -23.12 -33.48 0.78
CA PRO A 104 -23.24 -33.09 -0.63
C PRO A 104 -22.40 -31.86 -1.08
N LYS A 105 -22.00 -30.97 -0.18
CA LYS A 105 -21.39 -29.69 -0.54
C LYS A 105 -19.91 -29.62 -0.21
N SER A 106 -19.15 -28.97 -1.07
CA SER A 106 -17.71 -28.75 -0.86
C SER A 106 -17.43 -27.32 -0.42
N PHE A 107 -16.41 -27.17 0.40
CA PHE A 107 -15.88 -25.87 0.80
C PHE A 107 -14.72 -25.48 -0.10
N VAL A 108 -14.72 -24.24 -0.57
CA VAL A 108 -13.65 -23.66 -1.38
C VAL A 108 -13.26 -22.31 -0.80
N SER A 109 -11.97 -22.04 -0.70
CA SER A 109 -11.48 -20.71 -0.37
C SER A 109 -10.23 -20.34 -1.16
N ILE A 110 -9.91 -19.05 -1.17
CA ILE A 110 -8.73 -18.50 -1.84
C ILE A 110 -7.74 -18.02 -0.79
N SER A 111 -6.48 -18.44 -0.93
CA SER A 111 -5.34 -17.88 -0.22
C SER A 111 -5.10 -16.46 -0.71
N LEU A 112 -5.70 -15.47 -0.03
CA LEU A 112 -5.48 -14.04 -0.30
C LEU A 112 -4.74 -13.41 0.88
N ASN A 113 -3.54 -12.86 0.62
CA ASN A 113 -2.94 -11.90 1.54
C ASN A 113 -3.47 -10.50 1.20
N LEU A 114 -4.30 -9.95 2.09
CA LEU A 114 -4.97 -8.68 1.87
C LEU A 114 -3.98 -7.50 1.82
N LEU A 115 -2.89 -7.54 2.60
CA LEU A 115 -1.86 -6.50 2.58
C LEU A 115 -1.15 -6.47 1.23
N ASP A 116 -0.71 -7.64 0.75
CA ASP A 116 -0.06 -7.75 -0.56
C ASP A 116 -1.01 -7.26 -1.65
N ALA A 117 -2.27 -7.71 -1.65
CA ALA A 117 -3.27 -7.28 -2.64
C ALA A 117 -3.50 -5.76 -2.63
N ASN A 118 -3.55 -5.13 -1.46
CA ASN A 118 -3.73 -3.68 -1.34
C ASN A 118 -2.51 -2.88 -1.78
N GLU A 119 -1.30 -3.38 -1.50
CA GLU A 119 -0.07 -2.77 -2.02
C GLU A 119 -0.08 -2.84 -3.55
N LEU A 120 -0.36 -4.01 -4.13
CA LEU A 120 -0.40 -4.21 -5.58
C LEU A 120 -1.44 -3.32 -6.29
N LEU A 121 -2.59 -3.05 -5.64
CA LEU A 121 -3.71 -2.29 -6.20
C LEU A 121 -3.66 -0.77 -5.93
N GLY A 122 -2.64 -0.29 -5.22
CA GLY A 122 -2.47 1.14 -5.00
C GLY A 122 -3.19 1.72 -3.79
N PHE A 123 -3.60 0.88 -2.84
CA PHE A 123 -4.23 1.33 -1.59
C PHE A 123 -3.24 1.45 -0.42
N GLY A 124 -2.05 0.84 -0.54
CA GLY A 124 -0.98 0.96 0.47
C GLY A 124 -1.31 0.24 1.78
N ASP A 125 -0.58 0.60 2.84
CA ASP A 125 -0.56 -0.15 4.12
C ASP A 125 -1.75 0.15 5.05
N ASN A 126 -2.74 0.93 4.61
CA ASN A 126 -3.90 1.25 5.46
C ASN A 126 -4.83 0.03 5.58
N ALA A 127 -4.59 -0.79 6.59
CA ALA A 127 -5.32 -2.03 6.85
C ALA A 127 -6.84 -1.81 7.04
N GLU A 128 -7.28 -0.66 7.59
CA GLU A 128 -8.70 -0.36 7.80
C GLU A 128 -9.43 -0.06 6.48
N GLU A 129 -8.81 0.69 5.57
CA GLU A 129 -9.34 0.88 4.21
C GLU A 129 -9.28 -0.42 3.41
N GLY A 130 -8.26 -1.24 3.66
CA GLY A 130 -7.95 -2.47 2.95
C GLY A 130 -9.12 -3.45 2.83
N TYR A 131 -9.89 -3.64 3.90
CA TYR A 131 -11.07 -4.53 3.86
C TYR A 131 -12.19 -4.01 2.96
N SER A 132 -12.35 -2.69 2.88
CA SER A 132 -13.41 -2.05 2.07
C SER A 132 -13.12 -2.05 0.56
N VAL A 133 -11.85 -2.25 0.20
CA VAL A 133 -11.36 -2.24 -1.20
C VAL A 133 -10.81 -3.59 -1.65
N ALA A 134 -10.95 -4.62 -0.81
CA ALA A 134 -10.48 -5.96 -1.09
C ALA A 134 -11.05 -6.51 -2.42
N PRO A 135 -10.23 -7.23 -3.21
CA PRO A 135 -10.73 -7.95 -4.37
C PRO A 135 -11.84 -8.94 -3.98
N GLN A 136 -12.94 -8.92 -4.73
CA GLN A 136 -14.06 -9.82 -4.54
C GLN A 136 -14.03 -10.89 -5.63
N PHE A 137 -13.94 -12.14 -5.22
CA PHE A 137 -13.89 -13.28 -6.12
C PHE A 137 -15.28 -13.91 -6.23
N LYS A 138 -15.80 -14.02 -7.45
CA LYS A 138 -17.10 -14.65 -7.73
C LYS A 138 -16.87 -15.94 -8.52
N PRO A 139 -17.09 -17.13 -7.91
CA PRO A 139 -16.98 -18.40 -8.60
C PRO A 139 -17.90 -18.46 -9.82
N GLY A 140 -17.33 -18.70 -11.00
CA GLY A 140 -18.06 -18.91 -12.24
C GLY A 140 -18.15 -20.39 -12.58
N ILE A 141 -17.01 -20.98 -13.02
CA ILE A 141 -16.93 -22.37 -13.49
C ILE A 141 -15.98 -23.16 -12.59
N LEU A 142 -16.44 -24.32 -12.13
CA LEU A 142 -15.64 -25.32 -11.44
C LEU A 142 -15.04 -26.28 -12.47
N HIS A 143 -13.77 -26.62 -12.29
CA HIS A 143 -13.10 -27.66 -13.06
C HIS A 143 -12.72 -28.80 -12.12
N PHE A 144 -13.17 -30.01 -12.42
CA PHE A 144 -12.99 -31.18 -11.57
C PHE A 144 -11.81 -32.05 -12.01
N TRP A 145 -11.32 -32.88 -11.08
CA TRP A 145 -10.24 -33.83 -11.37
C TRP A 145 -10.61 -34.94 -12.35
N ASP A 146 -11.90 -35.24 -12.53
CA ASP A 146 -12.39 -36.18 -13.56
C ASP A 146 -12.41 -35.59 -14.98
N GLY A 147 -12.01 -34.32 -15.14
CA GLY A 147 -11.98 -33.59 -16.41
C GLY A 147 -13.32 -32.97 -16.81
N THR A 148 -14.36 -33.08 -15.97
CA THR A 148 -15.64 -32.38 -16.18
C THR A 148 -15.60 -30.97 -15.58
N SER A 149 -16.55 -30.13 -16.01
CA SER A 149 -16.76 -28.79 -15.47
C SER A 149 -18.24 -28.55 -15.22
N ALA A 150 -18.55 -27.65 -14.28
CA ALA A 150 -19.91 -27.23 -13.97
C ALA A 150 -19.94 -25.78 -13.47
N ASP A 151 -21.09 -25.13 -13.57
CA ASP A 151 -21.31 -23.84 -12.92
C ASP A 151 -21.16 -23.96 -11.41
N ALA A 152 -20.58 -22.95 -10.78
CA ALA A 152 -20.24 -23.02 -9.36
C ALA A 152 -21.45 -23.07 -8.42
N ASN A 153 -22.58 -22.46 -8.81
CA ASN A 153 -23.84 -22.47 -8.06
C ASN A 153 -23.62 -22.35 -6.54
N TYR A 154 -22.92 -21.29 -6.14
CA TYR A 154 -22.39 -21.14 -4.78
C TYR A 154 -23.33 -20.35 -3.87
N LYS A 155 -23.13 -20.53 -2.56
CA LYS A 155 -23.64 -19.61 -1.54
C LYS A 155 -22.45 -18.99 -0.81
N GLU A 156 -22.52 -17.68 -0.60
CA GLU A 156 -21.58 -16.97 0.27
C GLU A 156 -21.77 -17.44 1.71
N ASP A 157 -20.68 -17.76 2.40
CA ASP A 157 -20.73 -18.06 3.82
C ASP A 157 -20.70 -16.77 4.64
N LYS A 158 -21.88 -16.35 5.10
CA LYS A 158 -22.07 -15.13 5.88
C LYS A 158 -21.57 -15.23 7.33
N ASN A 159 -21.14 -16.41 7.78
CA ASN A 159 -20.67 -16.63 9.15
C ASN A 159 -19.15 -16.43 9.31
N ALA A 160 -18.42 -16.20 8.21
CA ALA A 160 -16.99 -15.88 8.24
C ALA A 160 -16.80 -14.37 8.47
N GLU A 161 -16.65 -13.96 9.73
CA GLU A 161 -16.63 -12.55 10.15
C GLU A 161 -15.49 -11.70 9.56
N GLU A 162 -14.40 -12.29 9.05
CA GLU A 162 -13.24 -11.52 8.57
C GLU A 162 -13.12 -11.45 7.03
N LEU A 163 -13.62 -12.41 6.25
CA LEU A 163 -13.42 -12.48 4.78
C LEU A 163 -14.51 -13.28 4.03
N ALA A 164 -15.79 -13.12 4.36
CA ALA A 164 -16.92 -13.86 3.75
C ALA A 164 -16.91 -13.95 2.20
N TYR A 165 -16.27 -13.00 1.52
CA TYR A 165 -16.19 -12.92 0.05
C TYR A 165 -15.11 -13.80 -0.61
N ASN A 166 -14.33 -14.57 0.16
CA ASN A 166 -13.31 -15.50 -0.35
C ASN A 166 -13.50 -16.95 0.10
N HIS A 167 -14.63 -17.24 0.76
CA HIS A 167 -15.00 -18.55 1.24
C HIS A 167 -16.38 -18.92 0.68
N PHE A 168 -16.46 -20.08 0.04
CA PHE A 168 -17.60 -20.48 -0.76
C PHE A 168 -18.06 -21.88 -0.39
N LEU A 169 -19.36 -22.02 -0.15
CA LEU A 169 -20.01 -23.31 -0.07
C LEU A 169 -20.59 -23.65 -1.44
N ILE A 170 -20.08 -24.72 -2.04
CA ILE A 170 -20.36 -25.16 -3.40
C ILE A 170 -21.24 -26.40 -3.37
N ASP A 171 -22.34 -26.41 -4.13
CA ASP A 171 -23.19 -27.60 -4.28
C ASP A 171 -22.58 -28.61 -5.27
N ALA A 172 -21.42 -29.14 -4.88
CA ALA A 172 -20.66 -30.14 -5.63
C ALA A 172 -20.00 -31.13 -4.67
N SER A 173 -20.10 -32.42 -5.01
CA SER A 173 -19.50 -33.54 -4.26
C SER A 173 -18.24 -34.11 -4.91
N LYS A 174 -17.74 -33.46 -5.96
CA LYS A 174 -16.57 -33.91 -6.73
C LYS A 174 -15.32 -33.13 -6.30
N PRO A 175 -14.14 -33.78 -6.32
CA PRO A 175 -12.87 -33.07 -6.12
C PRO A 175 -12.65 -31.95 -7.14
N ILE A 176 -12.53 -30.72 -6.65
CA ILE A 176 -12.30 -29.51 -7.46
C ILE A 176 -10.80 -29.33 -7.67
N ARG A 177 -10.40 -29.02 -8.91
CA ARG A 177 -9.00 -28.81 -9.31
C ARG A 177 -8.66 -27.33 -9.53
N SER A 178 -9.59 -26.58 -10.11
CA SER A 178 -9.46 -25.13 -10.31
C SER A 178 -10.83 -24.50 -10.44
N VAL A 179 -10.88 -23.18 -10.27
CA VAL A 179 -12.11 -22.39 -10.42
C VAL A 179 -11.81 -21.17 -11.28
N ASP A 180 -12.66 -20.92 -12.27
CA ASP A 180 -12.68 -19.67 -13.00
C ASP A 180 -13.50 -18.65 -12.20
N PHE A 181 -12.85 -17.57 -11.78
CA PHE A 181 -13.48 -16.49 -11.03
C PHE A 181 -13.66 -15.27 -11.92
N ASP A 182 -14.78 -14.57 -11.71
CA ASP A 182 -14.88 -13.14 -11.99
C ASP A 182 -14.39 -12.38 -10.76
N VAL A 183 -13.27 -11.68 -10.90
CA VAL A 183 -12.67 -10.88 -9.82
C VAL A 183 -13.03 -9.42 -10.04
N GLU A 184 -13.72 -8.84 -9.08
CA GLU A 184 -14.04 -7.42 -9.03
C GLU A 184 -13.09 -6.73 -8.06
N PHE A 185 -12.40 -5.71 -8.52
CA PHE A 185 -11.46 -4.97 -7.68
C PHE A 185 -11.40 -3.51 -8.10
N ARG A 186 -10.95 -2.67 -7.16
CA ARG A 186 -10.58 -1.30 -7.44
C ARG A 186 -9.08 -1.24 -7.68
N HIS A 187 -8.65 -0.35 -8.56
CA HIS A 187 -7.23 -0.20 -8.87
C HIS A 187 -6.91 1.28 -9.11
N TYR A 188 -5.94 1.80 -8.38
CA TYR A 188 -5.32 3.08 -8.72
C TYR A 188 -4.25 2.88 -9.77
N THR A 189 -4.50 3.38 -10.97
CA THR A 189 -3.47 3.47 -11.99
C THR A 189 -2.56 4.67 -11.74
N SER A 190 -1.30 4.55 -12.15
CA SER A 190 -0.35 5.65 -12.11
C SER A 190 0.04 6.08 -13.51
N THR A 191 0.18 7.39 -13.69
CA THR A 191 0.76 7.97 -14.91
C THR A 191 2.26 8.14 -14.70
N SER A 192 3.08 7.60 -15.62
CA SER A 192 4.53 7.76 -15.57
C SER A 192 4.99 8.99 -16.34
N TYR A 193 5.84 9.80 -15.72
CA TYR A 193 6.48 10.95 -16.33
C TYR A 193 7.98 10.74 -16.40
N ARG A 194 8.55 10.91 -17.60
CA ARG A 194 9.98 10.76 -17.83
C ARG A 194 10.71 12.07 -17.55
N LEU A 195 11.79 11.98 -16.80
CA LEU A 195 12.72 13.08 -16.55
C LEU A 195 14.15 12.61 -16.85
N ASP A 196 14.92 13.46 -17.50
CA ASP A 196 16.33 13.23 -17.80
C ASP A 196 17.10 14.56 -17.84
N SER A 197 18.42 14.52 -18.04
CA SER A 197 19.24 15.75 -18.00
C SER A 197 18.89 16.76 -19.11
N SER A 198 18.26 16.32 -20.20
CA SER A 198 17.79 17.22 -21.27
C SER A 198 16.38 17.76 -21.03
N HIS A 199 15.55 17.01 -20.32
CA HIS A 199 14.19 17.38 -19.93
C HIS A 199 14.01 17.19 -18.41
N PRO A 200 14.63 18.04 -17.58
CA PRO A 200 14.67 17.85 -16.13
C PRO A 200 13.39 18.30 -15.43
N LYS A 201 12.33 18.69 -16.16
CA LYS A 201 11.12 19.26 -15.57
C LYS A 201 9.87 18.82 -16.32
N VAL A 202 8.81 18.47 -15.59
CA VAL A 202 7.54 18.01 -16.14
C VAL A 202 6.34 18.57 -15.39
N LYS A 203 5.27 18.90 -16.11
CA LYS A 203 4.02 19.43 -15.55
C LYS A 203 3.06 18.29 -15.22
N ILE A 204 2.42 18.35 -14.05
CA ILE A 204 1.45 17.37 -13.57
C ILE A 204 0.23 18.13 -13.04
N GLY A 205 -0.85 18.17 -13.81
CA GLY A 205 -1.96 19.08 -13.55
C GLY A 205 -1.49 20.53 -13.61
N GLU A 206 -1.59 21.24 -12.48
CA GLU A 206 -1.05 22.60 -12.32
C GLU A 206 0.35 22.64 -11.67
N ASP A 207 0.79 21.52 -11.11
CA ASP A 207 2.06 21.42 -10.39
C ASP A 207 3.21 21.02 -11.32
N TRP A 208 4.44 21.16 -10.81
CA TRP A 208 5.66 20.77 -11.52
C TRP A 208 6.52 19.85 -10.66
N ILE A 209 7.07 18.81 -11.28
CA ILE A 209 8.18 18.03 -10.73
C ILE A 209 9.45 18.42 -11.49
N GLU A 210 10.52 18.68 -10.75
CA GLU A 210 11.82 19.03 -11.31
C GLU A 210 12.93 18.15 -10.73
N MET A 211 13.77 17.60 -11.60
CA MET A 211 15.01 16.93 -11.26
C MET A 211 16.11 17.97 -11.08
N LYS A 212 16.49 18.19 -9.82
CA LYS A 212 17.50 19.18 -9.42
C LYS A 212 18.93 18.68 -9.65
N SER A 213 19.15 17.39 -9.52
CA SER A 213 20.45 16.76 -9.80
C SER A 213 20.29 15.28 -10.12
N ASN A 214 21.25 14.76 -10.89
CA ASN A 214 21.44 13.35 -11.19
C ASN A 214 22.96 13.11 -11.26
N ALA A 215 23.54 12.60 -10.19
CA ALA A 215 24.99 12.36 -10.09
C ALA A 215 25.26 11.17 -9.17
N ASP A 216 26.21 10.32 -9.55
CA ASP A 216 26.69 9.19 -8.74
C ASP A 216 25.57 8.27 -8.20
N GLY A 217 24.52 8.05 -9.01
CA GLY A 217 23.36 7.25 -8.62
C GLY A 217 22.41 7.94 -7.63
N GLU A 218 22.68 9.19 -7.23
CA GLU A 218 21.79 10.04 -6.45
C GLU A 218 20.99 10.96 -7.39
N VAL A 219 19.67 10.80 -7.37
CA VAL A 219 18.73 11.68 -8.08
C VAL A 219 17.95 12.52 -7.06
N LYS A 220 17.99 13.85 -7.22
CA LYS A 220 17.26 14.80 -6.38
C LYS A 220 16.07 15.37 -7.15
N LEU A 221 14.88 15.26 -6.57
CA LEU A 221 13.65 15.85 -7.07
C LEU A 221 13.18 16.98 -6.16
N SER A 222 12.46 17.94 -6.74
CA SER A 222 11.66 18.92 -6.01
C SER A 222 10.25 19.02 -6.59
N TYR A 223 9.25 19.11 -5.72
CA TYR A 223 7.84 19.23 -6.10
C TYR A 223 7.01 19.82 -4.94
N PRO A 224 5.80 20.35 -5.19
CA PRO A 224 4.89 20.80 -4.13
C PRO A 224 4.55 19.66 -3.16
N LYS A 225 4.49 19.96 -1.85
CA LYS A 225 4.21 18.96 -0.80
C LYS A 225 2.87 18.24 -1.01
N SER A 226 1.87 18.94 -1.55
CA SER A 226 0.57 18.37 -1.94
C SER A 226 0.69 17.19 -2.93
N LEU A 227 1.76 17.15 -3.72
CA LEU A 227 1.99 16.09 -4.69
C LEU A 227 2.64 14.85 -4.04
N SER A 228 3.29 14.98 -2.87
CA SER A 228 4.00 13.88 -2.20
C SER A 228 3.14 12.65 -1.95
N GLU A 229 1.88 12.85 -1.57
CA GLU A 229 0.91 11.78 -1.30
C GLU A 229 0.46 11.05 -2.57
N LYS A 230 0.66 11.66 -3.75
CA LYS A 230 0.34 11.07 -5.05
C LYS A 230 1.56 10.46 -5.73
N LEU A 231 2.78 10.75 -5.27
CA LEU A 231 3.97 10.11 -5.82
C LEU A 231 4.00 8.65 -5.38
N SER A 232 3.72 7.80 -6.36
CA SER A 232 3.66 6.37 -6.17
C SER A 232 5.06 5.76 -6.06
N ASP A 233 5.92 6.08 -7.01
CA ASP A 233 7.27 5.54 -7.08
C ASP A 233 8.17 6.39 -7.98
N VAL A 234 9.48 6.20 -7.82
CA VAL A 234 10.50 6.77 -8.70
C VAL A 234 11.50 5.67 -9.04
N GLN A 235 11.55 5.32 -10.33
CA GLN A 235 12.40 4.26 -10.87
C GLN A 235 13.46 4.87 -11.78
N GLY A 236 14.73 4.56 -11.51
CA GLY A 236 15.86 4.93 -12.35
C GLY A 236 16.16 3.85 -13.38
N TYR A 237 16.55 4.28 -14.59
CA TYR A 237 16.84 3.38 -15.72
C TYR A 237 18.25 3.62 -16.26
N TYR A 238 18.89 2.54 -16.69
CA TYR A 238 20.16 2.58 -17.39
C TYR A 238 19.98 2.85 -18.90
N LYS A 239 21.09 3.07 -19.60
CA LYS A 239 21.10 3.41 -21.05
C LYS A 239 20.45 2.36 -21.96
N ASN A 240 20.30 1.12 -21.49
CA ASN A 240 19.65 0.02 -22.21
C ASN A 240 18.26 -0.34 -21.65
N ASP A 241 17.61 0.59 -20.97
CA ASP A 241 16.26 0.46 -20.40
C ASP A 241 16.12 -0.61 -19.30
N ARG A 242 17.22 -1.13 -18.75
CA ARG A 242 17.19 -1.92 -17.52
C ARG A 242 16.93 -1.01 -16.31
N ALA A 243 15.96 -1.40 -15.48
CA ALA A 243 15.62 -0.69 -14.26
C ALA A 243 16.68 -0.96 -13.18
N PHE A 244 17.14 0.09 -12.51
CA PHE A 244 18.07 -0.02 -11.40
C PHE A 244 17.41 -0.50 -10.12
N ARG A 245 18.13 -1.30 -9.35
CA ARG A 245 17.76 -1.52 -7.96
C ARG A 245 17.92 -0.22 -7.17
N ARG A 246 16.88 0.15 -6.40
CA ARG A 246 16.91 1.29 -5.47
C ARG A 246 17.41 0.84 -4.10
N SER A 247 18.38 1.54 -3.54
CA SER A 247 18.94 1.27 -2.20
C SER A 247 18.25 2.07 -1.09
N GLY A 248 17.51 3.13 -1.44
CA GLY A 248 16.67 3.88 -0.53
C GLY A 248 16.22 5.23 -1.08
N SER A 249 15.54 5.98 -0.23
CA SER A 249 15.15 7.36 -0.48
C SER A 249 15.07 8.16 0.82
N SER A 250 15.19 9.48 0.73
CA SER A 250 14.96 10.40 1.85
C SER A 250 14.27 11.64 1.34
N SER A 251 13.33 12.20 2.09
CA SER A 251 12.68 13.48 1.74
C SER A 251 12.58 14.41 2.92
N TYR A 252 12.48 15.71 2.63
CA TYR A 252 12.21 16.76 3.59
C TYR A 252 11.41 17.88 2.92
N SER A 253 10.64 18.61 3.71
CA SER A 253 9.78 19.69 3.21
C SER A 253 10.19 21.01 3.86
N ILE A 254 10.25 22.07 3.04
CA ILE A 254 10.51 23.44 3.48
C ILE A 254 9.51 24.39 2.85
N SER A 255 9.34 25.58 3.43
CA SER A 255 8.51 26.62 2.83
C SER A 255 9.07 27.05 1.46
N SER A 256 8.17 27.46 0.56
CA SER A 256 8.55 27.98 -0.77
C SER A 256 9.46 29.21 -0.68
N ALA A 257 10.22 29.46 -1.74
CA ALA A 257 11.08 30.63 -1.84
C ALA A 257 10.29 31.95 -1.70
N GLU A 258 9.05 31.99 -2.18
CA GLU A 258 8.14 33.14 -2.07
C GLU A 258 7.73 33.39 -0.63
N THR A 259 7.37 32.35 0.11
CA THR A 259 7.05 32.43 1.55
C THR A 259 8.27 32.87 2.36
N ILE A 260 9.45 32.29 2.09
CA ILE A 260 10.70 32.69 2.75
C ILE A 260 11.05 34.16 2.45
N ALA A 261 10.88 34.61 1.21
CA ALA A 261 11.11 36.01 0.84
C ALA A 261 10.10 36.96 1.52
N TRP A 262 8.85 36.53 1.68
CA TRP A 262 7.83 37.29 2.42
C TRP A 262 8.20 37.38 3.91
N LEU A 263 8.54 36.27 4.56
CA LEU A 263 8.96 36.24 5.98
C LEU A 263 10.14 37.19 6.24
N LYS A 264 11.17 37.16 5.38
CA LYS A 264 12.32 38.07 5.47
C LYS A 264 11.92 39.55 5.41
N LYS A 265 10.86 39.90 4.67
CA LYS A 265 10.34 41.27 4.57
C LYS A 265 9.44 41.66 5.76
N THR A 266 8.73 40.70 6.36
CA THR A 266 7.76 40.97 7.43
C THR A 266 8.37 40.96 8.81
N LEU A 267 9.39 40.13 9.06
CA LEU A 267 10.09 40.04 10.35
C LEU A 267 10.54 41.39 10.93
N PRO A 268 11.14 42.32 10.16
CA PRO A 268 11.49 43.65 10.69
C PRO A 268 10.28 44.45 11.17
N VAL A 269 9.11 44.29 10.53
CA VAL A 269 7.87 44.98 10.92
C VAL A 269 7.34 44.44 12.25
N TYR A 270 7.38 43.13 12.46
CA TYR A 270 6.99 42.51 13.73
C TYR A 270 7.93 42.91 14.87
N LYS A 271 9.25 42.90 14.63
CA LYS A 271 10.24 43.41 15.60
C LYS A 271 10.00 44.87 15.95
N GLN A 272 9.61 45.69 14.96
CA GLN A 272 9.25 47.09 15.19
C GLN A 272 7.97 47.23 16.04
N ALA A 273 6.95 46.39 15.81
CA ALA A 273 5.73 46.39 16.61
C ALA A 273 6.04 46.11 18.09
N ILE A 274 6.87 45.11 18.38
CA ILE A 274 7.34 44.82 19.75
C ILE A 274 8.07 46.03 20.34
N ALA A 275 9.00 46.63 19.61
CA ALA A 275 9.72 47.81 20.09
C ALA A 275 8.78 49.00 20.40
N LEU A 276 7.68 49.15 19.66
CA LEU A 276 6.66 50.17 19.92
C LEU A 276 5.79 49.84 21.14
N ILE A 277 5.50 48.55 21.39
CA ILE A 277 4.85 48.09 22.61
C ILE A 277 5.75 48.37 23.83
N ASP A 278 7.04 48.04 23.74
CA ASP A 278 8.02 48.28 24.81
C ASP A 278 8.22 49.76 25.13
N GLN A 279 8.15 50.61 24.10
CA GLN A 279 8.17 52.07 24.24
C GLN A 279 6.81 52.65 24.70
N GLN A 280 5.81 51.81 24.97
CA GLN A 280 4.44 52.20 25.31
C GLN A 280 3.79 53.12 24.25
N LYS A 281 4.25 53.07 22.99
CA LYS A 281 3.67 53.81 21.86
C LYS A 281 2.47 53.09 21.24
N ILE A 282 2.40 51.77 21.43
CA ILE A 282 1.26 50.93 21.13
C ILE A 282 0.85 50.25 22.45
N LYS A 283 -0.40 50.41 22.86
CA LYS A 283 -0.90 49.98 24.17
C LYS A 283 -2.07 49.02 24.10
N THR A 284 -2.72 48.91 22.94
CA THR A 284 -3.91 48.09 22.75
C THR A 284 -3.75 47.11 21.58
N ASP A 285 -4.55 46.05 21.61
CA ASP A 285 -4.64 45.09 20.52
C ASP A 285 -5.01 45.74 19.19
N GLN A 286 -5.98 46.66 19.19
CA GLN A 286 -6.44 47.41 18.02
C GLN A 286 -5.32 48.26 17.39
N GLU A 287 -4.44 48.84 18.21
CA GLU A 287 -3.31 49.63 17.74
C GLU A 287 -2.22 48.74 17.11
N VAL A 288 -1.94 47.57 17.70
CA VAL A 288 -1.06 46.55 17.08
C VAL A 288 -1.61 46.13 15.72
N ASP A 289 -2.89 45.79 15.68
CA ASP A 289 -3.58 45.35 14.47
C ASP A 289 -3.52 46.41 13.36
N SER A 290 -3.76 47.66 13.72
CA SER A 290 -3.73 48.79 12.80
C SER A 290 -2.31 49.04 12.27
N PHE A 291 -1.30 48.97 13.14
CA PHE A 291 0.10 49.10 12.75
C PHE A 291 0.49 48.01 11.75
N LEU A 292 0.23 46.74 12.08
CA LEU A 292 0.58 45.59 11.23
C LEU A 292 -0.15 45.63 9.89
N LYS A 293 -1.46 45.88 9.86
CA LYS A 293 -2.24 46.00 8.61
C LYS A 293 -1.71 47.09 7.68
N SER A 294 -1.18 48.18 8.22
CA SER A 294 -0.66 49.29 7.43
C SER A 294 0.74 49.06 6.86
N LYS A 295 1.50 48.09 7.40
CA LYS A 295 2.93 47.89 7.09
C LYS A 295 3.25 46.54 6.47
N LEU A 296 2.46 45.51 6.76
CA LEU A 296 2.74 44.17 6.26
C LEU A 296 2.40 44.06 4.76
N PRO A 297 3.30 43.52 3.93
CA PRO A 297 2.98 43.15 2.57
C PRO A 297 1.95 42.02 2.54
N GLN A 298 1.20 41.95 1.44
CA GLN A 298 0.25 40.87 1.21
C GLN A 298 0.94 39.51 1.33
N LYS A 299 0.37 38.62 2.16
CA LYS A 299 0.84 37.24 2.32
C LYS A 299 0.62 36.47 1.01
N PRO A 300 1.55 35.57 0.61
CA PRO A 300 1.30 34.60 -0.45
C PRO A 300 -0.01 33.84 -0.20
N ALA A 301 -0.72 33.49 -1.28
CA ALA A 301 -2.07 32.92 -1.20
C ALA A 301 -2.11 31.53 -0.52
N GLU A 302 -1.00 30.78 -0.56
CA GLU A 302 -0.83 29.50 0.11
C GLU A 302 0.51 29.47 0.84
N ASP A 303 0.54 28.85 2.03
CA ASP A 303 1.77 28.39 2.67
C ASP A 303 2.29 27.16 1.90
N ALA A 304 2.66 27.37 0.63
CA ALA A 304 3.16 26.33 -0.24
C ALA A 304 4.47 25.79 0.31
N GLN A 305 4.48 24.51 0.67
CA GLN A 305 5.69 23.78 1.00
C GLN A 305 6.21 23.07 -0.25
N ILE A 306 7.53 23.08 -0.40
CA ILE A 306 8.23 22.31 -1.42
C ILE A 306 8.88 21.12 -0.72
N GLU A 307 8.63 19.94 -1.25
CA GLU A 307 9.33 18.73 -0.88
C GLU A 307 10.56 18.55 -1.76
N TYR A 308 11.68 18.19 -1.13
CA TYR A 308 12.89 17.73 -1.78
C TYR A 308 13.09 16.26 -1.44
N ALA A 309 13.15 15.42 -2.46
CA ALA A 309 13.35 13.99 -2.29
C ALA A 309 14.62 13.54 -3.01
N LYS A 310 15.37 12.65 -2.35
CA LYS A 310 16.55 11.98 -2.90
C LYS A 310 16.27 10.52 -3.07
N TYR A 311 16.67 9.98 -4.21
CA TYR A 311 16.58 8.57 -4.55
C TYR A 311 17.97 8.05 -4.87
N TYR A 312 18.33 6.90 -4.29
CA TYR A 312 19.66 6.31 -4.43
C TYR A 312 19.55 5.00 -5.21
N PHE A 313 20.21 4.96 -6.36
CA PHE A 313 20.23 3.83 -7.29
C PHE A 313 21.61 3.16 -7.30
N ALA A 314 21.66 1.90 -7.74
CA ALA A 314 22.89 1.12 -7.79
C ALA A 314 23.95 1.62 -8.80
N GLY A 315 23.60 2.59 -9.67
CA GLY A 315 24.49 3.06 -10.72
C GLY A 315 24.06 4.38 -11.38
N PRO A 316 24.77 4.80 -12.44
CA PRO A 316 24.51 6.08 -13.12
C PRO A 316 23.18 6.05 -13.88
N VAL A 317 22.25 6.92 -13.47
CA VAL A 317 20.90 6.98 -14.02
C VAL A 317 20.90 7.73 -15.34
N ASN A 318 20.37 7.11 -16.40
CA ASN A 318 20.19 7.76 -17.71
C ASN A 318 18.92 8.61 -17.74
N TYR A 319 17.83 8.07 -17.22
CA TYR A 319 16.57 8.77 -16.99
C TYR A 319 15.82 8.13 -15.82
N ILE A 320 14.86 8.86 -15.28
CA ILE A 320 13.90 8.32 -14.31
C ILE A 320 12.49 8.31 -14.89
N LEU A 321 11.67 7.41 -14.38
CA LEU A 321 10.22 7.49 -14.46
C LEU A 321 9.68 7.83 -13.06
N VAL A 322 8.94 8.93 -12.98
CA VAL A 322 8.17 9.30 -11.79
C VAL A 322 6.74 8.87 -12.00
N TYR A 323 6.25 7.96 -11.16
CA TYR A 323 4.89 7.45 -11.22
C TYR A 323 4.01 8.28 -10.28
N VAL A 324 2.95 8.87 -10.83
CA VAL A 324 1.97 9.63 -10.05
C VAL A 324 0.62 8.94 -10.10
N LYS A 325 0.11 8.60 -8.92
CA LYS A 325 -1.19 7.98 -8.68
C LYS A 325 -2.30 8.88 -9.23
N ASN A 326 -3.20 8.32 -10.02
CA ASN A 326 -4.37 9.05 -10.52
C ASN A 326 -5.36 9.33 -9.37
N ASP A 327 -6.15 10.41 -9.49
CA ASP A 327 -6.99 10.90 -8.38
C ASP A 327 -8.08 9.91 -7.94
N LYS A 328 -8.56 9.04 -8.84
CA LYS A 328 -9.65 8.11 -8.57
C LYS A 328 -9.27 6.70 -8.99
N PRO A 329 -9.60 5.68 -8.17
CA PRO A 329 -9.44 4.30 -8.57
C PRO A 329 -10.48 3.94 -9.63
N GLN A 330 -10.16 2.96 -10.46
CA GLN A 330 -11.08 2.40 -11.43
C GLN A 330 -11.65 1.09 -10.89
N ASN A 331 -12.96 0.86 -11.07
CA ASN A 331 -13.55 -0.45 -10.82
C ASN A 331 -13.28 -1.34 -12.04
N ILE A 332 -12.73 -2.52 -11.82
CA ILE A 332 -12.33 -3.45 -12.86
C ILE A 332 -12.91 -4.83 -12.54
N THR A 333 -13.40 -5.52 -13.57
CA THR A 333 -13.79 -6.93 -13.49
C THR A 333 -12.92 -7.74 -14.46
N LYS A 334 -12.28 -8.81 -13.98
CA LYS A 334 -11.41 -9.68 -14.79
C LYS A 334 -11.64 -11.14 -14.47
N LYS A 335 -11.47 -11.98 -15.48
CA LYS A 335 -11.50 -13.44 -15.32
C LYS A 335 -10.12 -13.96 -14.96
N VAL A 336 -10.04 -14.80 -13.94
CA VAL A 336 -8.82 -15.53 -13.57
C VAL A 336 -9.15 -16.99 -13.32
N ASN A 337 -8.19 -17.87 -13.60
CA ASN A 337 -8.27 -19.29 -13.24
C ASN A 337 -7.34 -19.52 -12.05
N VAL A 338 -7.91 -19.69 -10.86
CA VAL A 338 -7.11 -19.98 -9.66
C VAL A 338 -7.01 -21.50 -9.50
N LYS A 339 -5.81 -21.98 -9.24
CA LYS A 339 -5.48 -23.41 -9.12
C LYS A 339 -5.13 -23.75 -7.68
N LEU A 340 -5.13 -25.05 -7.37
CA LEU A 340 -4.60 -25.56 -6.10
C LEU A 340 -3.12 -25.19 -5.94
N LEU A 341 -2.67 -25.15 -4.68
CA LEU A 341 -1.25 -25.06 -4.37
C LEU A 341 -0.48 -26.22 -5.04
N LYS A 342 0.71 -25.95 -5.56
CA LYS A 342 1.48 -26.89 -6.42
C LYS A 342 1.68 -28.26 -5.77
N GLU A 343 1.98 -28.30 -4.48
CA GLU A 343 2.15 -29.52 -3.70
C GLU A 343 0.84 -30.33 -3.62
N ILE A 344 -0.29 -29.65 -3.40
CA ILE A 344 -1.62 -30.27 -3.37
C ILE A 344 -2.00 -30.77 -4.76
N GLU A 345 -1.71 -30.01 -5.82
CA GLU A 345 -1.93 -30.45 -7.20
C GLU A 345 -1.10 -31.71 -7.51
N ALA A 346 0.15 -31.79 -7.04
CA ALA A 346 0.99 -32.96 -7.24
C ALA A 346 0.39 -34.22 -6.57
N ILE A 347 -0.08 -34.09 -5.33
CA ILE A 347 -0.75 -35.18 -4.59
C ILE A 347 -2.06 -35.59 -5.29
N GLY A 348 -2.87 -34.61 -5.73
CA GLY A 348 -4.16 -34.87 -6.38
C GLY A 348 -4.07 -35.69 -7.68
N LYS A 349 -2.91 -35.70 -8.35
CA LYS A 349 -2.68 -36.53 -9.55
C LYS A 349 -2.74 -38.04 -9.27
N GLU A 350 -2.64 -38.45 -8.00
CA GLU A 350 -2.84 -39.84 -7.58
C GLU A 350 -4.31 -40.27 -7.71
N GLY A 351 -5.24 -39.30 -7.81
CA GLY A 351 -6.65 -39.56 -8.04
C GLY A 351 -7.46 -39.92 -6.80
N TYR A 352 -6.89 -39.71 -5.61
CA TYR A 352 -7.49 -40.01 -4.31
C TYR A 352 -7.55 -38.76 -3.44
N PHE A 353 -8.73 -38.45 -2.91
CA PHE A 353 -8.98 -37.22 -2.18
C PHE A 353 -9.65 -37.51 -0.84
N THR A 354 -9.23 -36.80 0.20
CA THR A 354 -10.01 -36.76 1.44
C THR A 354 -11.34 -36.07 1.18
N ALA A 355 -12.43 -36.66 1.65
CA ALA A 355 -13.74 -36.02 1.66
C ALA A 355 -14.44 -36.17 3.01
N VAL A 356 -15.30 -35.21 3.33
CA VAL A 356 -16.10 -35.15 4.56
C VAL A 356 -17.54 -35.51 4.24
N ASP A 357 -18.13 -36.37 5.06
CA ASP A 357 -19.59 -36.53 5.10
C ASP A 357 -20.18 -35.43 5.98
N GLU A 358 -20.98 -34.53 5.39
CA GLU A 358 -21.50 -33.39 6.15
C GLU A 358 -22.48 -33.80 7.26
N ALA A 359 -23.17 -34.94 7.12
CA ALA A 359 -24.14 -35.38 8.11
C ALA A 359 -23.44 -35.96 9.35
N GLU A 360 -22.38 -36.74 9.12
CA GLU A 360 -21.65 -37.42 10.21
C GLU A 360 -20.43 -36.63 10.70
N GLN A 361 -19.97 -35.64 9.94
CA GLN A 361 -18.73 -34.89 10.17
C GLN A 361 -17.48 -35.79 10.23
N LEU A 362 -17.53 -36.94 9.56
CA LEU A 362 -16.45 -37.92 9.47
C LEU A 362 -15.82 -37.89 8.08
N LYS A 363 -14.54 -38.26 8.01
CA LYS A 363 -13.73 -38.24 6.80
C LYS A 363 -13.54 -39.63 6.22
N GLY A 364 -13.53 -39.70 4.90
CA GLY A 364 -13.19 -40.87 4.10
C GLY A 364 -12.34 -40.48 2.89
N ILE A 365 -12.21 -41.41 1.95
CA ILE A 365 -11.47 -41.19 0.69
C ILE A 365 -12.42 -41.37 -0.49
N VAL A 366 -12.35 -40.45 -1.45
CA VAL A 366 -13.08 -40.52 -2.71
C VAL A 366 -12.15 -40.59 -3.92
N ASP A 367 -12.67 -41.13 -5.02
CA ASP A 367 -12.04 -41.08 -6.34
C ASP A 367 -12.24 -39.71 -7.03
N VAL A 368 -11.66 -39.53 -8.23
CA VAL A 368 -11.80 -38.33 -9.06
C VAL A 368 -13.25 -37.98 -9.42
N LYS A 369 -14.17 -38.96 -9.43
CA LYS A 369 -15.60 -38.77 -9.72
C LYS A 369 -16.39 -38.45 -8.46
N GLY A 370 -15.76 -38.46 -7.29
CA GLY A 370 -16.39 -38.28 -6.00
C GLY A 370 -17.05 -39.54 -5.46
N ASN A 371 -16.73 -40.76 -5.90
CA ASN A 371 -17.28 -41.99 -5.30
C ASN A 371 -16.45 -42.40 -4.07
N TRP A 372 -17.10 -42.90 -3.02
CA TRP A 372 -16.39 -43.41 -1.84
C TRP A 372 -15.56 -44.65 -2.18
N ILE A 373 -14.25 -44.54 -1.91
CA ILE A 373 -13.32 -45.68 -1.89
C ILE A 373 -13.25 -46.19 -0.45
N ILE A 374 -13.04 -45.29 0.50
CA ILE A 374 -13.11 -45.54 1.93
C ILE A 374 -14.29 -44.74 2.48
N ASN A 375 -15.22 -45.43 3.13
CA ASN A 375 -16.38 -44.78 3.74
C ASN A 375 -15.95 -43.83 4.88
N PRO A 376 -16.73 -42.78 5.16
CA PRO A 376 -16.44 -41.83 6.23
C PRO A 376 -16.55 -42.50 7.60
N VAL A 377 -15.42 -42.76 8.26
CA VAL A 377 -15.38 -43.38 9.60
C VAL A 377 -14.27 -42.79 10.48
N TYR A 378 -13.53 -41.82 9.96
CA TYR A 378 -12.33 -41.26 10.60
C TYR A 378 -12.57 -39.82 11.02
N ASP A 379 -11.96 -39.40 12.13
CA ASP A 379 -12.06 -38.02 12.60
C ASP A 379 -11.28 -37.05 11.69
N ASP A 380 -10.11 -37.47 11.19
CA ASP A 380 -9.30 -36.68 10.27
C ASP A 380 -8.43 -37.55 9.36
N ILE A 381 -8.25 -37.09 8.12
CA ILE A 381 -7.38 -37.73 7.12
C ILE A 381 -6.65 -36.63 6.36
N LYS A 382 -5.31 -36.67 6.37
CA LYS A 382 -4.47 -35.73 5.61
C LYS A 382 -3.63 -36.48 4.59
N ALA A 383 -3.77 -36.12 3.32
CA ALA A 383 -2.94 -36.67 2.26
C ALA A 383 -1.48 -36.21 2.41
N MET A 384 -0.53 -37.11 2.16
CA MET A 384 0.91 -36.86 2.25
C MET A 384 1.63 -37.08 0.91
N GLY A 385 0.92 -37.56 -0.11
CA GLY A 385 1.48 -38.02 -1.37
C GLY A 385 1.98 -39.47 -1.33
N GLU A 386 2.30 -40.01 -2.50
CA GLU A 386 2.70 -41.40 -2.73
C GLU A 386 1.68 -42.44 -2.20
N GLU A 387 0.39 -42.13 -2.32
CA GLU A 387 -0.74 -42.88 -1.77
C GLU A 387 -0.73 -43.01 -0.23
N LYS A 388 0.01 -42.12 0.46
CA LYS A 388 0.13 -42.12 1.92
C LYS A 388 -0.77 -41.05 2.53
N PHE A 389 -1.36 -41.40 3.67
CA PHE A 389 -2.27 -40.56 4.41
C PHE A 389 -1.95 -40.61 5.90
N SER A 390 -1.99 -39.47 6.58
CA SER A 390 -2.07 -39.43 8.04
C SER A 390 -3.53 -39.60 8.44
N VAL A 391 -3.86 -40.75 9.02
CA VAL A 391 -5.22 -41.11 9.44
C VAL A 391 -5.34 -40.98 10.95
N ARG A 392 -6.37 -40.30 11.44
CA ARG A 392 -6.62 -40.08 12.86
C ARG A 392 -7.91 -40.78 13.31
N GLU A 393 -7.75 -41.60 14.34
CA GLU A 393 -8.82 -42.19 15.13
C GLU A 393 -8.56 -41.75 16.59
N GLY A 394 -9.24 -40.71 17.07
CA GLY A 394 -8.97 -40.09 18.38
C GLY A 394 -7.81 -39.09 18.38
N ARG A 395 -6.92 -39.13 19.38
CA ARG A 395 -5.94 -38.04 19.63
C ARG A 395 -4.64 -38.09 18.80
N ILE A 396 -4.30 -39.22 18.19
CA ILE A 396 -3.00 -39.41 17.50
C ILE A 396 -3.23 -39.84 16.05
N GLY A 397 -2.61 -39.14 15.10
CA GLY A 397 -2.60 -39.54 13.69
C GLY A 397 -1.47 -40.53 13.40
N LYS A 398 -1.74 -41.57 12.59
CA LYS A 398 -0.74 -42.53 12.14
C LYS A 398 -0.61 -42.51 10.62
N PRO A 399 0.61 -42.57 10.07
CA PRO A 399 0.79 -42.69 8.63
C PRO A 399 0.36 -44.08 8.15
N LYS A 400 -0.52 -44.11 7.16
CA LYS A 400 -1.02 -45.32 6.52
C LYS A 400 -0.93 -45.18 5.00
N LYS A 401 -0.80 -46.30 4.29
CA LYS A 401 -0.89 -46.36 2.83
C LYS A 401 -2.30 -46.78 2.41
N LEU A 402 -2.84 -46.14 1.38
CA LEU A 402 -4.12 -46.52 0.80
C LEU A 402 -3.97 -47.79 -0.05
N ASP A 403 -4.81 -48.78 0.24
CA ASP A 403 -5.05 -49.94 -0.62
C ASP A 403 -6.43 -49.77 -1.26
N ALA A 404 -6.46 -49.02 -2.37
CA ALA A 404 -7.70 -48.66 -3.06
C ALA A 404 -8.43 -49.88 -3.61
N LYS A 405 -7.71 -50.95 -3.99
CA LYS A 405 -8.28 -52.20 -4.51
C LYS A 405 -9.10 -52.91 -3.43
N ASN A 406 -8.56 -52.98 -2.22
CA ASN A 406 -9.23 -53.64 -1.09
C ASN A 406 -10.01 -52.67 -0.20
N LYS A 407 -10.10 -51.39 -0.57
CA LYS A 407 -10.84 -50.35 0.15
C LYS A 407 -10.48 -50.27 1.64
N LYS A 408 -9.18 -50.25 1.94
CA LYS A 408 -8.68 -50.11 3.31
C LYS A 408 -7.37 -49.33 3.39
N PHE A 409 -7.01 -48.91 4.59
CA PHE A 409 -5.67 -48.41 4.90
C PHE A 409 -4.78 -49.54 5.44
N ILE A 410 -3.49 -49.48 5.09
CA ILE A 410 -2.44 -50.38 5.58
C ILE A 410 -1.49 -49.57 6.44
N ASP A 411 -1.24 -50.02 7.67
CA ASP A 411 -0.29 -49.37 8.58
C ASP A 411 1.13 -49.43 8.01
N LEU A 412 1.81 -48.28 7.98
CA LEU A 412 3.20 -48.17 7.53
C LEU A 412 4.21 -48.30 8.69
N LEU A 413 3.72 -48.28 9.92
CA LEU A 413 4.48 -48.51 11.14
C LEU A 413 3.87 -49.73 11.87
N PRO A 414 4.69 -50.61 12.44
CA PRO A 414 4.23 -51.77 13.21
C PRO A 414 3.45 -51.41 14.48
#